data_AF-F6FGC4-F1
#
_entry.id   AF-F6FGC4-F1
#
_cell.length_a   1.000
_cell.length_b   1.000
_cell.length_c   1.000
_cell.angle_alpha   90.00
_cell.angle_beta   90.00
_cell.angle_gamma   90.00
#
_symmetry.space_group_name_H-M   'P 1'
#
loop_
_entity.id
_entity.type
_entity.pdbx_description
1 polymer ?
#
loop_
_entity_poly.entity_id
_entity_poly.type
_entity_poly.pdbx_seq_one_letter_code
_entity_poly.pdbx_strand_id
1 'polypeptide(L)'
;MNFKSKLLLGLGGAGTVGGIGAASYPYLSKGEKESILTAITKQGKRFILSTSKDTHDTQWTAISDSLKNDAVAQREIENPIDKDRLKRWCEDTSQKKSYDEDLLKKFENRCTKNTLLTEVKEKLEQGKALIQFGDDEGWKARYESYKTDATDTNMQITINGQKISNTGMSNQSANDVRDWCQSMNNSLFEGDSSNSYTSFKKWCVKEVTR
;
A
#
# COMPACT_ATOMS: atom_id res chain seq x y z
N MET A 1 38.35 11.67 -11.93
CA MET A 1 37.28 12.24 -12.77
C MET A 1 36.07 12.50 -11.88
N ASN A 2 35.73 13.77 -11.70
CA ASN A 2 34.60 14.23 -10.88
C ASN A 2 33.27 13.94 -11.61
N PHE A 3 32.39 13.14 -11.02
CA PHE A 3 30.97 13.13 -11.38
C PHE A 3 30.17 13.74 -10.22
N LYS A 4 29.93 15.05 -10.32
CA LYS A 4 28.94 15.74 -9.51
C LYS A 4 27.55 15.37 -10.05
N SER A 5 26.88 14.40 -9.43
CA SER A 5 25.44 14.18 -9.66
C SER A 5 24.66 15.27 -8.93
N LYS A 6 24.29 16.32 -9.66
CA LYS A 6 23.22 17.24 -9.26
C LYS A 6 21.90 16.49 -9.46
N LEU A 7 21.34 15.99 -8.37
CA LEU A 7 19.98 15.46 -8.33
C LEU A 7 19.02 16.65 -8.25
N LEU A 8 18.63 17.18 -9.42
CA LEU A 8 17.57 18.17 -9.53
C LEU A 8 16.22 17.44 -9.47
N LEU A 9 15.66 17.32 -8.27
CA LEU A 9 14.22 17.09 -8.08
C LEU A 9 13.49 18.39 -8.43
N GLY A 10 13.19 18.57 -9.70
CA GLY A 10 12.30 19.61 -10.20
C GLY A 10 11.13 18.97 -10.93
N LEU A 11 10.00 18.81 -10.24
CA LEU A 11 8.70 18.56 -10.89
C LEU A 11 7.97 19.90 -10.98
N GLY A 12 8.37 20.70 -11.99
CA GLY A 12 7.56 21.80 -12.51
C GLY A 12 6.54 21.23 -13.49
N GLY A 13 5.29 21.67 -13.36
CA GLY A 13 4.15 21.13 -14.12
C GLY A 13 4.17 21.48 -15.61
N ALA A 14 3.51 20.61 -16.38
CA ALA A 14 2.74 20.93 -17.57
C ALA A 14 1.93 19.68 -17.96
N GLY A 15 0.66 19.85 -18.26
CA GLY A 15 -0.26 18.73 -18.50
C GLY A 15 0.16 17.83 -19.66
N THR A 16 0.05 16.53 -19.44
CA THR A 16 -0.15 15.54 -20.50
C THR A 16 -1.15 14.50 -20.02
N VAL A 17 -2.32 14.50 -20.65
CA VAL A 17 -3.19 13.32 -20.73
C VAL A 17 -2.38 12.26 -21.48
N GLY A 18 -2.04 11.14 -20.84
CA GLY A 18 -1.28 10.11 -21.54
C GLY A 18 -0.86 8.93 -20.68
N GLY A 19 -1.46 7.78 -20.95
CA GLY A 19 -0.84 6.46 -20.81
C GLY A 19 -0.71 5.93 -19.40
N ILE A 20 -1.62 5.02 -19.03
CA ILE A 20 -1.30 3.96 -18.08
C ILE A 20 -0.23 3.11 -18.77
N GLY A 21 1.03 3.52 -18.61
CA GLY A 21 2.17 2.70 -18.97
C GLY A 21 2.12 1.46 -18.09
N ALA A 22 1.78 0.32 -18.68
CA ALA A 22 2.13 -0.97 -18.13
C ALA A 22 3.59 -0.87 -17.66
N ALA A 23 3.84 -1.20 -16.39
CA ALA A 23 5.20 -1.32 -15.90
C ALA A 23 5.83 -2.52 -16.62
N SER A 24 6.36 -2.30 -17.82
CA SER A 24 7.22 -3.23 -18.52
C SER A 24 8.51 -3.28 -17.73
N TYR A 25 8.86 -4.46 -17.23
CA TYR A 25 10.10 -4.75 -16.53
C TYR A 25 11.28 -4.57 -17.50
N PRO A 26 12.18 -3.58 -17.34
CA PRO A 26 13.43 -3.56 -18.04
C PRO A 26 14.52 -3.87 -17.00
N TYR A 27 14.58 -5.11 -16.50
CA TYR A 27 15.65 -5.51 -15.60
C TYR A 27 16.12 -6.94 -15.83
N LEU A 28 16.58 -7.19 -17.05
CA LEU A 28 17.56 -8.24 -17.36
C LEU A 28 18.94 -7.58 -17.45
N SER A 29 19.43 -7.03 -16.33
CA SER A 29 20.86 -6.70 -16.22
C SER A 29 21.58 -7.92 -15.63
N LYS A 30 22.73 -8.28 -16.21
CA LYS A 30 23.57 -9.41 -15.84
C LYS A 30 24.27 -9.17 -14.49
N GLY A 31 23.51 -9.14 -13.41
CA GLY A 31 23.98 -9.12 -12.02
C GLY A 31 23.19 -10.13 -11.18
N GLU A 32 23.66 -10.41 -9.95
CA GLU A 32 22.83 -11.14 -8.99
C GLU A 32 21.49 -10.41 -8.84
N LYS A 33 20.40 -11.09 -9.19
CA LYS A 33 19.06 -10.59 -8.90
C LYS A 33 18.90 -10.44 -7.39
N GLU A 34 18.23 -9.36 -6.99
CA GLU A 34 17.80 -9.18 -5.60
C GLU A 34 16.83 -10.29 -5.19
N SER A 35 16.55 -10.44 -3.89
CA SER A 35 15.54 -11.40 -3.45
C SER A 35 14.13 -10.98 -3.88
N ILE A 36 13.22 -11.94 -4.04
CA ILE A 36 11.79 -11.67 -4.27
C ILE A 36 11.26 -10.66 -3.25
N LEU A 37 11.60 -10.84 -1.97
CA LEU A 37 11.21 -9.91 -0.91
C LEU A 37 11.61 -8.46 -1.23
N THR A 38 12.87 -8.26 -1.62
CA THR A 38 13.41 -6.93 -1.94
C THR A 38 12.71 -6.34 -3.16
N ALA A 39 12.51 -7.14 -4.21
CA ALA A 39 11.82 -6.71 -5.41
C ALA A 39 10.39 -6.24 -5.12
N ILE A 40 9.62 -6.99 -4.32
CA ILE A 40 8.26 -6.61 -3.93
C ILE A 40 8.24 -5.37 -3.03
N THR A 41 9.11 -5.31 -2.03
CA THR A 41 9.19 -4.15 -1.13
C THR A 41 9.49 -2.87 -1.89
N LYS A 42 10.40 -2.92 -2.88
CA LYS A 42 10.73 -1.75 -3.73
C LYS A 42 9.57 -1.26 -4.58
N GLN A 43 8.65 -2.13 -4.98
CA GLN A 43 7.46 -1.70 -5.71
C GLN A 43 6.52 -0.84 -4.86
N GLY A 44 6.48 -1.06 -3.54
CA GLY A 44 5.65 -0.31 -2.60
C GLY A 44 4.13 -0.47 -2.78
N LYS A 45 3.68 -1.31 -3.72
CA LYS A 45 2.24 -1.53 -3.99
C LYS A 45 1.61 -2.56 -3.07
N ARG A 46 2.40 -3.53 -2.65
CA ARG A 46 1.94 -4.73 -1.94
C ARG A 46 2.47 -4.72 -0.51
N PHE A 47 1.59 -5.03 0.43
CA PHE A 47 1.93 -5.31 1.81
C PHE A 47 2.26 -6.79 1.95
N ILE A 48 3.49 -7.11 2.37
CA ILE A 48 3.93 -8.48 2.61
C ILE A 48 3.36 -8.95 3.94
N LEU A 49 2.58 -10.04 3.90
CA LEU A 49 1.97 -10.58 5.10
C LEU A 49 3.05 -11.21 5.98
N SER A 50 3.08 -10.83 7.25
CA SER A 50 3.88 -11.52 8.27
C SER A 50 3.47 -12.98 8.38
N THR A 51 4.47 -13.86 8.40
CA THR A 51 4.33 -15.30 8.60
C THR A 51 4.47 -15.70 10.07
N SER A 52 4.70 -14.73 10.96
CA SER A 52 4.91 -14.97 12.39
C SER A 52 3.61 -15.17 13.17
N LYS A 53 3.50 -16.34 13.85
CA LYS A 53 2.39 -16.70 14.74
C LYS A 53 1.02 -16.44 14.06
N ASP A 54 0.09 -15.83 14.79
CA ASP A 54 -1.28 -15.56 14.35
C ASP A 54 -1.43 -14.21 13.63
N THR A 55 -0.31 -13.57 13.26
CA THR A 55 -0.35 -12.26 12.59
C THR A 55 -0.93 -12.40 11.18
N HIS A 56 -1.90 -11.54 10.84
CA HIS A 56 -2.64 -11.57 9.57
C HIS A 56 -3.39 -12.89 9.29
N ASP A 57 -3.81 -13.60 10.33
CA ASP A 57 -4.44 -14.91 10.19
C ASP A 57 -5.72 -14.89 9.36
N THR A 58 -6.51 -13.82 9.42
CA THR A 58 -7.68 -13.62 8.55
C THR A 58 -7.26 -13.59 7.07
N GLN A 59 -6.18 -12.88 6.73
CA GLN A 59 -5.68 -12.78 5.36
C GLN A 59 -5.11 -14.12 4.89
N TRP A 60 -4.35 -14.81 5.73
CA TRP A 60 -3.82 -16.14 5.44
C TRP A 60 -4.94 -17.17 5.23
N THR A 61 -5.98 -17.13 6.06
CA THR A 61 -7.16 -17.99 5.92
C THR A 61 -7.80 -17.77 4.54
N ALA A 62 -8.13 -16.51 4.21
CA ALA A 62 -8.76 -16.17 2.94
C ALA A 62 -7.92 -16.59 1.72
N ILE A 63 -6.59 -16.40 1.76
CA ILE A 63 -5.71 -16.83 0.67
C ILE A 63 -5.67 -18.35 0.57
N SER A 64 -5.42 -19.05 1.68
CA SER A 64 -5.37 -20.51 1.69
C SER A 64 -6.67 -21.13 1.16
N ASP A 65 -7.83 -20.61 1.59
CA ASP A 65 -9.15 -21.02 1.10
C ASP A 65 -9.30 -20.81 -0.41
N SER A 66 -8.86 -19.67 -0.94
CA SER A 66 -8.90 -19.38 -2.37
C SER A 66 -8.03 -20.33 -3.21
N LEU A 67 -6.98 -20.89 -2.62
CA LEU A 67 -6.02 -21.78 -3.29
C LEU A 67 -6.37 -23.26 -3.15
N LYS A 68 -7.31 -23.65 -2.27
CA LYS A 68 -7.57 -25.06 -1.91
C LYS A 68 -7.78 -25.99 -3.10
N ASN A 69 -8.34 -25.49 -4.20
CA ASN A 69 -8.63 -26.26 -5.42
C ASN A 69 -7.71 -25.91 -6.61
N ASP A 70 -6.71 -25.05 -6.41
CA ASP A 70 -5.75 -24.70 -7.47
C ASP A 70 -4.69 -25.82 -7.57
N ALA A 71 -4.69 -26.53 -8.69
CA ALA A 71 -3.80 -27.68 -8.90
C ALA A 71 -2.30 -27.31 -8.93
N VAL A 72 -1.97 -26.08 -9.36
CA VAL A 72 -0.58 -25.59 -9.37
C VAL A 72 -0.15 -25.28 -7.94
N ALA A 73 -1.00 -24.59 -7.18
CA ALA A 73 -0.76 -24.28 -5.78
C ALA A 73 -0.62 -25.54 -4.94
N GLN A 74 -1.49 -26.55 -5.14
CA GLN A 74 -1.42 -27.82 -4.42
C GLN A 74 -0.09 -28.56 -4.66
N ARG A 75 0.45 -28.49 -5.88
CA ARG A 75 1.75 -29.06 -6.22
C ARG A 75 2.92 -28.30 -5.59
N GLU A 76 2.85 -26.97 -5.58
CA GLU A 76 3.96 -26.11 -5.16
C GLU A 76 4.03 -25.88 -3.64
N ILE A 77 2.88 -25.86 -2.95
CA ILE A 77 2.77 -25.56 -1.50
C ILE A 77 2.61 -26.84 -0.66
N GLU A 78 2.19 -27.95 -1.26
CA GLU A 78 1.75 -29.20 -0.63
C GLU A 78 0.24 -29.25 -0.33
N ASN A 79 -0.40 -30.39 -0.63
CA ASN A 79 -1.83 -30.65 -0.42
C ASN A 79 -2.07 -31.44 0.88
N PRO A 80 -3.06 -31.10 1.74
CA PRO A 80 -3.94 -29.93 1.69
C PRO A 80 -3.19 -28.61 1.84
N ILE A 81 -3.67 -27.56 1.21
CA ILE A 81 -3.15 -26.20 1.45
C ILE A 81 -3.81 -25.67 2.71
N ASP A 82 -3.00 -25.41 3.73
CA ASP A 82 -3.37 -24.72 4.96
C ASP A 82 -2.51 -23.46 5.17
N LYS A 83 -2.83 -22.67 6.19
CA LYS A 83 -2.11 -21.43 6.52
C LYS A 83 -0.63 -21.67 6.77
N ASP A 84 -0.26 -22.74 7.46
CA ASP A 84 1.11 -22.97 7.90
C ASP A 84 1.99 -23.42 6.74
N ARG A 85 1.46 -24.27 5.86
CA ARG A 85 2.10 -24.64 4.58
C ARG A 85 2.30 -23.44 3.68
N LEU A 86 1.27 -22.60 3.55
CA LEU A 86 1.35 -21.37 2.75
C LEU A 86 2.37 -20.37 3.34
N LYS A 87 2.35 -20.14 4.65
CA LYS A 87 3.33 -19.28 5.36
C LYS A 87 4.75 -19.76 5.12
N ARG A 88 5.03 -21.06 5.30
CA ARG A 88 6.35 -21.66 5.02
C ARG A 88 6.77 -21.48 3.57
N TRP A 89 5.88 -21.75 2.62
CA TRP A 89 6.17 -21.54 1.20
C TRP A 89 6.53 -20.08 0.89
N CYS A 90 5.83 -19.13 1.51
CA CYS A 90 6.13 -17.71 1.39
C CYS A 90 7.50 -17.35 1.98
N GLU A 91 7.84 -17.86 3.18
CA GLU A 91 9.16 -17.65 3.79
C GLU A 91 10.29 -18.14 2.87
N ASP A 92 10.20 -19.40 2.43
CA ASP A 92 11.21 -20.03 1.57
C ASP A 92 11.34 -19.32 0.22
N THR A 93 10.20 -18.93 -0.36
CA THR A 93 10.17 -18.28 -1.68
C THR A 93 10.70 -16.84 -1.60
N SER A 94 10.43 -16.12 -0.51
CA SER A 94 10.81 -14.70 -0.35
C SER A 94 12.32 -14.46 -0.51
N GLN A 95 13.16 -15.44 -0.14
CA GLN A 95 14.61 -15.34 -0.15
C GLN A 95 15.24 -15.72 -1.49
N LYS A 96 14.47 -16.27 -2.43
CA LYS A 96 15.00 -16.69 -3.73
C LYS A 96 15.49 -15.49 -4.53
N LYS A 97 16.72 -15.58 -5.03
CA LYS A 97 17.32 -14.65 -5.99
C LYS A 97 17.16 -15.12 -7.45
N SER A 98 17.07 -16.43 -7.66
CA SER A 98 16.81 -17.00 -9.00
C SER A 98 15.31 -17.25 -9.17
N TYR A 99 14.63 -16.31 -9.83
CA TYR A 99 13.20 -16.40 -10.14
C TYR A 99 12.88 -15.80 -11.52
N ASP A 100 11.76 -16.24 -12.07
CA ASP A 100 11.10 -15.68 -13.26
C ASP A 100 9.89 -14.82 -12.85
N GLU A 101 9.23 -14.21 -13.84
CA GLU A 101 8.04 -13.40 -13.57
C GLU A 101 6.87 -14.21 -13.00
N ASP A 102 6.76 -15.50 -13.33
CA ASP A 102 5.67 -16.35 -12.87
C ASP A 102 5.78 -16.60 -11.36
N LEU A 103 6.98 -16.94 -10.87
CA LEU A 103 7.23 -17.09 -9.44
C LEU A 103 7.02 -15.77 -8.68
N LEU A 104 7.39 -14.64 -9.28
CA LEU A 104 7.14 -13.32 -8.69
C LEU A 104 5.63 -13.04 -8.54
N LYS A 105 4.84 -13.25 -9.61
CA LYS A 105 3.38 -13.09 -9.60
C LYS A 105 2.70 -14.03 -8.62
N LYS A 106 3.17 -15.29 -8.53
CA LYS A 106 2.69 -16.25 -7.53
C LYS A 106 2.97 -15.77 -6.11
N PHE A 107 4.18 -15.29 -5.84
CA PHE A 107 4.51 -14.72 -4.53
C PHE A 107 3.63 -13.50 -4.21
N GLU A 108 3.49 -12.56 -5.15
CA GLU A 108 2.59 -11.41 -4.99
C GLU A 108 1.17 -11.86 -4.64
N ASN A 109 0.60 -12.81 -5.38
CA ASN A 109 -0.79 -13.24 -5.17
C ASN A 109 -1.01 -14.04 -3.88
N ARG A 110 0.00 -14.80 -3.44
CA ARG A 110 -0.14 -15.78 -2.35
C ARG A 110 0.39 -15.28 -1.01
N CYS A 111 1.31 -14.32 -1.01
CA CYS A 111 2.03 -13.89 0.20
C CYS A 111 1.80 -12.41 0.56
N THR A 112 1.02 -11.69 -0.25
CA THR A 112 0.85 -10.25 -0.09
C THR A 112 -0.61 -9.85 -0.28
N LYS A 113 -0.95 -8.65 0.21
CA LYS A 113 -2.21 -7.96 -0.06
C LYS A 113 -1.92 -6.56 -0.57
N ASN A 114 -2.94 -5.88 -1.07
CA ASN A 114 -2.80 -4.47 -1.42
C ASN A 114 -2.46 -3.64 -0.18
N THR A 115 -1.65 -2.61 -0.40
CA THR A 115 -1.52 -1.51 0.56
C THR A 115 -2.77 -0.62 0.49
N LEU A 116 -3.03 0.18 1.53
CA LEU A 116 -4.11 1.16 1.52
C LEU A 116 -4.00 2.12 0.33
N LEU A 117 -2.80 2.65 0.06
CA LEU A 117 -2.60 3.57 -1.06
C LEU A 117 -2.95 2.93 -2.40
N THR A 118 -2.54 1.67 -2.59
CA THR A 118 -2.81 0.95 -3.85
C THR A 118 -4.30 0.72 -4.02
N GLU A 119 -4.96 0.23 -2.97
CA GLU A 119 -6.40 -0.02 -3.00
C GLU A 119 -7.20 1.27 -3.28
N VAL A 120 -6.85 2.37 -2.62
CA VAL A 120 -7.52 3.67 -2.81
C VAL A 120 -7.30 4.21 -4.21
N LYS A 121 -6.11 4.04 -4.80
CA LYS A 121 -5.84 4.44 -6.19
C LYS A 121 -6.63 3.62 -7.19
N GLU A 122 -6.74 2.30 -6.99
CA GLU A 122 -7.49 1.40 -7.87
C GLU A 122 -9.00 1.67 -7.82
N LYS A 123 -9.52 2.06 -6.65
CA LYS A 123 -10.93 2.37 -6.42
C LYS A 123 -11.25 3.86 -6.44
N LEU A 124 -10.33 4.70 -6.93
CA LEU A 124 -10.50 6.15 -6.90
C LEU A 124 -11.61 6.56 -7.86
N GLU A 125 -12.63 7.23 -7.33
CA GLU A 125 -13.79 7.69 -8.12
C GLU A 125 -13.39 8.82 -9.07
N GLN A 126 -14.11 8.94 -10.19
CA GLN A 126 -13.90 10.02 -11.15
C GLN A 126 -14.09 11.38 -10.46
N GLY A 127 -13.18 12.31 -10.74
CA GLY A 127 -13.20 13.64 -10.11
C GLY A 127 -12.54 13.69 -8.74
N LYS A 128 -11.92 12.60 -8.26
CA LYS A 128 -11.15 12.58 -7.02
C LYS A 128 -9.66 12.38 -7.28
N ALA A 129 -8.83 12.91 -6.38
CA ALA A 129 -7.39 12.76 -6.41
C ALA A 129 -6.82 12.67 -4.99
N LEU A 130 -5.69 11.98 -4.83
CA LEU A 130 -4.92 12.09 -3.59
C LEU A 130 -4.42 13.53 -3.42
N ILE A 131 -4.50 14.04 -2.19
CA ILE A 131 -3.89 15.32 -1.85
C ILE A 131 -2.36 15.13 -1.95
N GLN A 132 -1.71 15.95 -2.77
CA GLN A 132 -0.27 15.82 -3.00
C GLN A 132 0.49 16.33 -1.77
N PHE A 133 1.68 15.80 -1.49
CA PHE A 133 2.42 16.20 -0.29
C PHE A 133 2.69 17.71 -0.20
N GLY A 134 3.02 18.36 -1.32
CA GLY A 134 3.23 19.81 -1.41
C GLY A 134 1.98 20.64 -1.67
N ASP A 135 0.78 20.06 -1.55
CA ASP A 135 -0.50 20.77 -1.71
C ASP A 135 -0.95 21.36 -0.36
N ASP A 136 -0.25 22.40 0.09
CA ASP A 136 -0.49 23.03 1.39
C ASP A 136 -1.94 23.51 1.55
N GLU A 137 -2.54 24.04 0.49
CA GLU A 137 -3.94 24.47 0.48
C GLU A 137 -4.90 23.27 0.63
N GLY A 138 -4.64 22.17 -0.08
CA GLY A 138 -5.41 20.94 0.04
C GLY A 138 -5.37 20.35 1.46
N TRP A 139 -4.20 20.34 2.09
CA TRP A 139 -4.05 19.88 3.47
C TRP A 139 -4.71 20.82 4.47
N LYS A 140 -4.60 22.15 4.27
CA LYS A 140 -5.29 23.13 5.11
C LYS A 140 -6.81 22.97 5.02
N ALA A 141 -7.36 22.86 3.80
CA ALA A 141 -8.78 22.62 3.60
C ALA A 141 -9.23 21.33 4.28
N ARG A 142 -8.42 20.27 4.19
CA ARG A 142 -8.73 18.99 4.82
C ARG A 142 -8.74 19.06 6.34
N TYR A 143 -7.77 19.74 6.92
CA TYR A 143 -7.69 19.99 8.36
C TYR A 143 -8.91 20.75 8.87
N GLU A 144 -9.37 21.77 8.14
CA GLU A 144 -10.60 22.50 8.48
C GLU A 144 -11.84 21.60 8.43
N SER A 145 -11.97 20.76 7.40
CA SER A 145 -13.04 19.76 7.34
C SER A 145 -12.96 18.76 8.50
N TYR A 146 -11.76 18.31 8.89
CA TYR A 146 -11.56 17.37 9.98
C TYR A 146 -12.11 17.89 11.31
N LYS A 147 -11.86 19.17 11.62
CA LYS A 147 -12.37 19.84 12.84
C LYS A 147 -13.90 19.89 12.94
N THR A 148 -14.59 19.60 11.84
CA THR A 148 -16.05 19.55 11.79
C THR A 148 -16.55 18.10 11.75
N ASP A 149 -15.97 17.30 10.86
CA ASP A 149 -16.54 16.03 10.40
C ASP A 149 -16.07 14.80 11.20
N ALA A 150 -14.92 14.86 11.89
CA ALA A 150 -14.30 13.70 12.54
C ALA A 150 -14.93 13.36 13.92
N THR A 151 -16.24 13.21 13.96
CA THR A 151 -17.00 12.87 15.17
C THR A 151 -17.07 11.37 15.43
N ASP A 152 -17.17 10.56 14.37
CA ASP A 152 -17.16 9.10 14.44
C ASP A 152 -15.74 8.55 14.65
N THR A 153 -15.57 7.64 15.61
CA THR A 153 -14.33 6.92 15.90
C THR A 153 -13.71 6.17 14.71
N ASN A 154 -14.51 5.83 13.69
CA ASN A 154 -14.06 5.17 12.45
C ASN A 154 -13.49 6.16 11.43
N MET A 155 -13.73 7.46 11.63
CA MET A 155 -13.17 8.57 10.87
C MET A 155 -12.03 9.26 11.63
N GLN A 156 -11.63 8.78 12.80
CA GLN A 156 -10.56 9.40 13.57
C GLN A 156 -9.18 8.87 13.15
N ILE A 157 -8.23 9.78 12.93
CA ILE A 157 -6.83 9.46 12.68
C ILE A 157 -6.07 9.28 13.99
N THR A 158 -4.95 8.57 13.92
CA THR A 158 -4.07 8.34 15.08
C THR A 158 -2.85 9.23 15.00
N ILE A 159 -2.68 10.12 15.97
CA ILE A 159 -1.49 10.98 16.10
C ILE A 159 -0.84 10.62 17.43
N ASN A 160 0.46 10.32 17.42
CA ASN A 160 1.21 9.90 18.62
C ASN A 160 0.57 8.74 19.39
N GLY A 161 -0.03 7.78 18.67
CA GLY A 161 -0.70 6.62 19.27
C GLY A 161 -2.09 6.89 19.85
N GLN A 162 -2.63 8.10 19.72
CA GLN A 162 -3.96 8.47 20.19
C GLN A 162 -4.90 8.77 19.04
N LYS A 163 -6.14 8.27 19.11
CA LYS A 163 -7.21 8.68 18.21
C LYS A 163 -7.62 10.12 18.51
N ILE A 164 -7.62 10.96 17.48
CA ILE A 164 -7.93 12.38 17.60
C ILE A 164 -9.33 12.64 17.06
N SER A 165 -10.26 13.11 17.89
CA SER A 165 -11.57 13.58 17.43
C SER A 165 -11.49 14.97 16.78
N ASN A 166 -12.59 15.43 16.22
CA ASN A 166 -12.76 16.81 15.76
C ASN A 166 -12.38 17.85 16.82
N THR A 167 -12.73 17.64 18.09
CA THR A 167 -12.39 18.53 19.22
C THR A 167 -10.93 18.46 19.64
N GLY A 168 -10.28 17.30 19.50
CA GLY A 168 -8.85 17.12 19.79
C GLY A 168 -7.93 17.74 18.73
N MET A 169 -8.45 17.96 17.52
CA MET A 169 -7.68 18.45 16.36
C MET A 169 -7.20 19.91 16.53
N SER A 170 -7.80 20.70 17.42
CA SER A 170 -7.35 22.08 17.68
C SER A 170 -5.91 22.19 18.23
N ASN A 171 -5.37 21.10 18.79
CA ASN A 171 -3.98 21.03 19.27
C ASN A 171 -3.00 20.47 18.22
N GLN A 172 -3.48 20.24 17.00
CA GLN A 172 -2.71 19.66 15.91
C GLN A 172 -2.64 20.64 14.73
N SER A 173 -1.96 20.24 13.67
CA SER A 173 -1.76 21.02 12.45
C SER A 173 -2.21 20.25 11.22
N ALA A 174 -2.33 20.97 10.09
CA ALA A 174 -2.55 20.34 8.79
C ALA A 174 -1.43 19.36 8.41
N ASN A 175 -0.20 19.59 8.89
CA ASN A 175 0.91 18.68 8.69
C ASN A 175 0.68 17.34 9.39
N ASP A 176 0.05 17.32 10.57
CA ASP A 176 -0.23 16.06 11.27
C ASP A 176 -1.20 15.16 10.50
N VAL A 177 -2.20 15.77 9.84
CA VAL A 177 -3.13 15.04 8.95
C VAL A 177 -2.38 14.50 7.72
N ARG A 178 -1.54 15.32 7.09
CA ARG A 178 -0.72 14.92 5.94
C ARG A 178 0.23 13.78 6.30
N ASP A 179 0.95 13.93 7.40
CA ASP A 179 1.98 12.99 7.83
C ASP A 179 1.34 11.66 8.27
N TRP A 180 0.15 11.71 8.90
CA TRP A 180 -0.66 10.52 9.11
C TRP A 180 -1.02 9.83 7.78
N CYS A 181 -1.55 10.57 6.80
CA CYS A 181 -1.85 10.02 5.47
C CYS A 181 -0.62 9.35 4.83
N GLN A 182 0.56 9.97 4.94
CA GLN A 182 1.80 9.38 4.42
C GLN A 182 2.18 8.09 5.15
N SER A 183 2.09 8.07 6.47
CA SER A 183 2.41 6.89 7.27
C SER A 183 1.54 5.68 6.91
N MET A 184 0.30 5.93 6.48
CA MET A 184 -0.66 4.90 6.11
C MET A 184 -0.48 4.34 4.70
N ASN A 185 0.34 4.97 3.85
CA ASN A 185 0.46 4.59 2.43
C ASN A 185 0.78 3.11 2.24
N ASN A 186 1.70 2.58 3.04
CA ASN A 186 2.17 1.21 2.95
C ASN A 186 1.48 0.27 3.95
N SER A 187 0.47 0.72 4.69
CA SER A 187 -0.27 -0.12 5.62
C SER A 187 -1.13 -1.14 4.90
N LEU A 188 -1.38 -2.28 5.55
CA LEU A 188 -2.25 -3.33 5.03
C LEU A 188 -3.67 -2.81 4.78
N PHE A 189 -4.22 -3.09 3.60
CA PHE A 189 -5.66 -2.96 3.38
C PHE A 189 -6.40 -4.17 3.99
N GLU A 190 -7.24 -3.91 4.98
CA GLU A 190 -7.97 -4.94 5.72
C GLU A 190 -9.41 -5.16 5.22
N GLY A 191 -9.90 -4.29 4.31
CA GLY A 191 -11.24 -4.34 3.76
C GLY A 191 -11.91 -2.98 3.69
N ASP A 192 -12.98 -2.87 2.90
CA ASP A 192 -13.66 -1.59 2.61
C ASP A 192 -14.32 -0.96 3.85
N SER A 193 -14.69 -1.77 4.85
CA SER A 193 -15.26 -1.31 6.11
C SER A 193 -14.22 -1.05 7.20
N SER A 194 -12.92 -1.26 6.92
CA SER A 194 -11.88 -0.99 7.91
C SER A 194 -11.79 0.51 8.21
N ASN A 195 -11.54 0.83 9.48
CA ASN A 195 -11.39 2.22 9.92
C ASN A 195 -10.24 2.92 9.21
N SER A 196 -9.11 2.20 9.02
CA SER A 196 -7.94 2.69 8.32
C SER A 196 -8.26 3.08 6.88
N TYR A 197 -8.99 2.23 6.14
CA TYR A 197 -9.37 2.54 4.75
C TYR A 197 -10.41 3.66 4.67
N THR A 198 -11.42 3.62 5.53
CA THR A 198 -12.48 4.65 5.58
C THR A 198 -11.89 6.03 5.89
N SER A 199 -11.04 6.11 6.92
CA SER A 199 -10.33 7.34 7.28
C SER A 199 -9.36 7.77 6.18
N PHE A 200 -8.61 6.86 5.57
CA PHE A 200 -7.68 7.23 4.49
C PHE A 200 -8.42 7.81 3.30
N LYS A 201 -9.51 7.17 2.84
CA LYS A 201 -10.36 7.71 1.77
C LYS A 201 -10.94 9.08 2.14
N LYS A 202 -11.41 9.24 3.38
CA LYS A 202 -12.03 10.49 3.83
C LYS A 202 -11.00 11.60 4.06
N TRP A 203 -9.75 11.32 4.40
CA TRP A 203 -8.78 12.36 4.80
C TRP A 203 -7.65 12.58 3.81
N CYS A 204 -7.30 11.61 2.98
CA CYS A 204 -6.14 11.71 2.10
C CYS A 204 -6.51 12.01 0.63
N VAL A 205 -7.81 12.05 0.32
CA VAL A 205 -8.37 12.25 -1.02
C VAL A 205 -9.19 13.53 -1.08
N LYS A 206 -8.97 14.37 -2.09
CA LYS A 206 -9.76 15.57 -2.40
C LYS A 206 -10.57 15.41 -3.68
N GLU A 207 -11.61 16.22 -3.77
CA GLU A 207 -12.26 16.50 -5.04
C GLU A 207 -11.31 17.32 -5.92
N VAL A 208 -11.34 17.03 -7.22
CA VAL A 208 -10.67 17.81 -8.26
C VAL A 208 -11.72 18.74 -8.81
N THR A 209 -11.71 19.99 -8.36
CA THR A 209 -12.48 21.05 -9.01
C THR A 209 -11.99 21.17 -10.46
N ARG A 210 -12.93 21.05 -11.41
CA ARG A 210 -12.70 21.37 -12.82
C ARG A 210 -12.67 22.87 -13.03
#